data_AF-A0A838MYS2-F1
#
_entry.id   AF-A0A838MYS2-F1
#
_cell.length_a   1.000
_cell.length_b   1.000
_cell.length_c   1.000
_cell.angle_alpha   90.00
_cell.angle_beta   90.00
_cell.angle_gamma   90.00
#
_symmetry.space_group_name_H-M   'P 1'
#
loop_
_entity.id
_entity.type
_entity.pdbx_description
1 polymer ?
#
loop_
_entity_poly.entity_id
_entity_poly.type
_entity_poly.pdbx_seq_one_letter_code
_entity_poly.pdbx_strand_id
1 'polypeptide(L)'
;MTALVRQWLGDDGQGTNGIPNNGLALVAHPIDATTPEVASITFDSKENSQTSHEAQLNIQLERAADGLQKVEHDASLTGDGTSASPLGVANGGINSVHLANDAVTNEKIADGAVTSTELADGTVTSAKVAAPLSLTSADANFTLSAANTGAGAAITATGAINTTTQYNIDGFRILSNAGTNNLFAGVNAGRSNTTGRSNSFFGDGAGLLNTTGLNNSFFGTSAGSRNTTGFNNSYFGAVAGGLNTTGIANSFFGRSAGRQNTTGGNNSFFGADAGQNNMTGDSNSFFGSGTGFPNTTGRSNSFFGLAAGSHNTTGNDNSFFGTSAGTFNESGNNNTFIGRFAAFSFGVLNTTGNDNTLLGANAIVESNISNATAIGSRAQVTQSHSLVLGGIAGVNGGADTNVGIGTTAPKAKLHVASGKIYVEANGQGVILKAPGGACFELTVTNAGALAIAPVSCP
;
A
#
# COMPACT_ATOMS: atom_id res chain seq x y z
N MET A 1 117.49 -1.05 -6.63
CA MET A 1 117.81 -0.45 -5.32
C MET A 1 119.22 0.11 -5.33
N THR A 2 119.35 1.39 -5.65
CA THR A 2 120.43 2.23 -5.13
C THR A 2 120.36 2.21 -3.60
N ALA A 3 121.49 2.38 -2.91
CA ALA A 3 121.60 2.17 -1.46
C ALA A 3 120.59 2.98 -0.59
N LEU A 4 119.94 4.01 -1.16
CA LEU A 4 118.87 4.77 -0.49
C LEU A 4 117.52 4.03 -0.40
N VAL A 5 117.20 3.11 -1.32
CA VAL A 5 115.87 2.45 -1.36
C VAL A 5 115.78 1.26 -0.40
N ARG A 6 116.91 0.64 -0.02
CA ARG A 6 116.95 -0.39 1.03
C ARG A 6 116.71 0.17 2.43
N GLN A 7 116.83 1.48 2.63
CA GLN A 7 116.63 2.11 3.93
C GLN A 7 115.15 2.40 4.25
N TRP A 8 114.24 2.24 3.27
CA TRP A 8 112.82 2.59 3.41
C TRP A 8 111.87 1.41 3.66
N LEU A 9 112.20 0.17 3.26
CA LEU A 9 111.23 -0.94 3.29
C LEU A 9 111.58 -2.11 4.22
N GLY A 10 112.83 -2.29 4.65
CA GLY A 10 113.24 -3.45 5.46
C GLY A 10 113.10 -4.78 4.69
N ASP A 11 114.04 -5.70 4.88
CA ASP A 11 114.04 -6.99 4.15
C ASP A 11 113.01 -8.01 4.70
N ASP A 12 112.12 -7.61 5.62
CA ASP A 12 111.04 -8.43 6.20
C ASP A 12 109.62 -7.88 5.92
N GLY A 13 109.49 -6.80 5.14
CA GLY A 13 108.20 -6.19 4.79
C GLY A 13 107.49 -5.51 5.98
N GLN A 14 108.20 -5.26 7.08
CA GLN A 14 107.69 -4.52 8.24
C GLN A 14 108.63 -3.35 8.52
N GLY A 15 108.30 -2.19 7.96
CA GLY A 15 109.11 -0.98 8.02
C GLY A 15 109.57 -0.63 9.44
N THR A 16 110.88 -0.73 9.67
CA THR A 16 111.56 -0.16 10.83
C THR A 16 112.33 1.06 10.37
N ASN A 17 111.70 2.24 10.43
CA ASN A 17 112.36 3.57 10.47
C ASN A 17 111.35 4.72 10.69
N GLY A 18 110.40 4.55 11.62
CA GLY A 18 109.77 5.69 12.29
C GLY A 18 108.86 6.60 11.47
N ILE A 19 108.22 6.12 10.39
CA ILE A 19 107.12 6.85 9.73
C ILE A 19 105.82 6.03 9.90
N PRO A 20 104.82 6.51 10.67
CA PRO A 20 103.57 5.80 10.90
C PRO A 20 102.70 5.70 9.64
N ASN A 21 102.28 4.48 9.32
CA ASN A 21 101.21 4.19 8.36
C ASN A 21 99.86 4.39 9.05
N ASN A 22 99.14 5.46 8.69
CA ASN A 22 97.87 5.83 9.33
C ASN A 22 96.66 5.22 8.63
N GLY A 23 96.43 3.95 8.92
CA GLY A 23 95.07 3.41 8.96
C GLY A 23 94.60 2.71 7.70
N LEU A 24 94.02 1.54 7.95
CA LEU A 24 93.26 0.67 7.05
C LEU A 24 94.08 -0.28 6.16
N ALA A 25 94.11 -1.55 6.57
CA ALA A 25 94.38 -2.67 5.67
C ALA A 25 93.11 -3.52 5.58
N LEU A 26 92.54 -3.64 4.37
CA LEU A 26 91.44 -4.55 4.07
C LEU A 26 92.05 -5.88 3.61
N VAL A 27 91.90 -6.94 4.42
CA VAL A 27 92.38 -8.28 4.04
C VAL A 27 91.18 -9.21 3.87
N ALA A 28 90.89 -9.59 2.63
CA ALA A 28 89.97 -10.70 2.35
C ALA A 28 90.69 -12.03 2.59
N HIS A 29 90.14 -12.91 3.41
CA HIS A 29 90.64 -14.28 3.61
C HIS A 29 89.89 -15.27 2.72
N PRO A 30 90.56 -16.30 2.14
CA PRO A 30 89.88 -17.30 1.32
C PRO A 30 89.30 -18.48 2.16
N ILE A 31 87.98 -18.66 2.00
CA ILE A 31 87.10 -19.85 1.94
C ILE A 31 87.48 -21.14 2.74
N ASP A 32 86.57 -21.53 3.66
CA ASP A 32 86.15 -22.94 3.89
C ASP A 32 84.64 -22.99 4.29
N ALA A 33 83.98 -24.13 4.07
CA ALA A 33 82.68 -24.30 3.43
C ALA A 33 81.46 -24.56 4.35
N THR A 34 81.37 -23.98 5.56
CA THR A 34 80.22 -24.32 6.45
C THR A 34 79.58 -23.18 7.24
N THR A 35 79.88 -21.90 7.02
CA THR A 35 79.15 -20.80 7.70
C THR A 35 78.91 -19.57 6.79
N PRO A 36 77.79 -18.83 6.95
CA PRO A 36 77.45 -17.71 6.08
C PRO A 36 78.37 -16.50 6.33
N GLU A 37 78.75 -15.82 5.24
CA GLU A 37 79.66 -14.68 5.18
C GLU A 37 79.43 -13.64 6.27
N VAL A 38 80.40 -13.46 7.16
CA VAL A 38 80.54 -12.23 7.95
C VAL A 38 81.94 -11.70 7.71
N ALA A 39 82.04 -10.61 6.94
CA ALA A 39 83.27 -9.86 6.84
C ALA A 39 83.56 -9.21 8.20
N SER A 40 84.44 -9.82 9.00
CA SER A 40 84.90 -9.22 10.25
C SER A 40 85.94 -8.14 9.94
N ILE A 41 85.59 -6.88 10.21
CA ILE A 41 86.53 -5.76 10.14
C ILE A 41 87.25 -5.66 11.49
N THR A 42 88.52 -6.04 11.53
CA THR A 42 89.37 -5.90 12.73
C THR A 42 90.11 -4.56 12.63
N PHE A 43 89.83 -3.64 13.55
CA PHE A 43 90.54 -2.36 13.66
C PHE A 43 91.75 -2.53 14.59
N ASP A 44 92.94 -2.58 14.02
CA ASP A 44 94.22 -2.62 14.76
C ASP A 44 94.87 -1.23 14.69
N SER A 45 94.65 -0.38 15.69
CA SER A 45 95.42 0.84 15.86
C SER A 45 96.71 0.50 16.61
N LYS A 46 97.81 0.25 15.87
CA LYS A 46 99.13 0.05 16.49
C LYS A 46 99.73 1.36 17.00
N GLU A 47 99.19 1.91 18.08
CA GLU A 47 99.94 2.81 18.97
C GLU A 47 100.80 1.98 19.93
N ASN A 48 102.05 2.42 20.14
CA ASN A 48 103.07 1.65 20.84
C ASN A 48 102.88 1.67 22.37
N SER A 49 103.54 0.72 23.03
CA SER A 49 103.32 0.16 24.37
C SER A 49 103.48 1.09 25.60
N GLN A 50 103.13 2.37 25.51
CA GLN A 50 103.32 3.36 26.59
C GLN A 50 102.04 4.06 27.07
N THR A 51 100.87 3.84 26.45
CA THR A 51 99.59 4.40 26.95
C THR A 51 98.53 3.31 27.04
N SER A 52 98.00 3.09 28.26
CA SER A 52 97.10 2.00 28.61
C SER A 52 95.63 2.26 28.22
N HIS A 53 95.38 2.72 26.99
CA HIS A 53 94.01 2.97 26.54
C HIS A 53 93.60 1.90 25.52
N GLU A 54 92.54 1.15 25.86
CA GLU A 54 91.89 0.22 24.93
C GLU A 54 91.40 0.96 23.69
N ALA A 55 91.45 0.31 22.52
CA ALA A 55 90.95 0.86 21.27
C ALA A 55 89.48 1.26 21.43
N GLN A 56 89.20 2.57 21.48
CA GLN A 56 87.83 3.07 21.55
C GLN A 56 87.33 3.40 20.14
N LEU A 57 86.22 2.76 19.78
CA LEU A 57 85.37 3.22 18.69
C LEU A 57 84.71 4.53 19.14
N ASN A 58 85.24 5.67 18.70
CA ASN A 58 84.54 6.94 18.84
C ASN A 58 83.40 6.99 17.82
N ILE A 59 82.23 6.47 18.21
CA ILE A 59 80.98 6.88 17.58
C ILE A 59 80.74 8.32 18.03
N GLN A 60 80.82 9.25 17.09
CA GLN A 60 80.53 10.65 17.37
C GLN A 60 79.03 10.82 17.61
N LEU A 61 78.63 10.73 18.87
CA LEU A 61 77.31 11.12 19.36
C LEU A 61 77.41 12.60 19.80
N GLU A 62 76.66 13.48 19.16
CA GLU A 62 76.64 14.89 19.52
C GLU A 62 76.09 15.07 20.95
N ARG A 63 76.85 15.78 21.81
CA ARG A 63 76.41 16.14 23.18
C ARG A 63 75.85 17.56 23.20
N ALA A 64 74.63 17.72 23.69
CA ALA A 64 74.12 19.00 24.21
C ALA A 64 74.43 19.13 25.72
N ALA A 65 74.24 20.33 26.27
CA ALA A 65 74.74 20.78 27.58
C ALA A 65 74.24 20.00 28.81
N ASP A 66 73.27 19.10 28.63
CA ASP A 66 72.46 18.48 29.66
C ASP A 66 72.55 16.93 29.69
N GLY A 67 73.38 16.29 28.85
CA GLY A 67 73.74 14.86 28.96
C GLY A 67 73.74 14.08 27.64
N LEU A 68 74.03 12.77 27.71
CA LEU A 68 73.81 11.83 26.60
C LEU A 68 72.32 11.86 26.27
N GLN A 69 71.93 12.58 25.22
CA GLN A 69 70.64 12.34 24.61
C GLN A 69 70.76 10.94 23.97
N LYS A 70 70.13 9.95 24.60
CA LYS A 70 69.56 8.82 23.87
C LYS A 70 68.95 9.40 22.59
N VAL A 71 69.03 8.72 21.45
CA VAL A 71 68.24 9.14 20.28
C VAL A 71 66.77 8.98 20.69
N GLU A 72 66.23 9.97 21.38
CA GLU A 72 64.87 10.00 21.95
C GLU A 72 63.87 10.45 20.88
N HIS A 73 64.25 10.33 19.61
CA HIS A 73 63.41 10.65 18.48
C HIS A 73 63.24 9.48 17.51
N ASP A 74 63.73 8.30 17.87
CA ASP A 74 63.49 7.10 17.10
C ASP A 74 62.43 6.25 17.78
N ALA A 75 61.43 5.88 16.99
CA ALA A 75 60.44 4.90 17.38
C ALA A 75 61.15 3.70 18.00
N SER A 76 60.87 3.42 19.28
CA SER A 76 61.46 2.27 19.99
C SER A 76 61.36 1.05 19.10
N LEU A 77 62.46 0.34 18.83
CA LEU A 77 62.45 -0.91 18.06
C LEU A 77 62.33 -2.11 19.01
N THR A 78 61.59 -3.14 18.60
CA THR A 78 61.51 -4.47 19.22
C THR A 78 62.15 -5.49 18.31
N GLY A 79 62.65 -6.59 18.90
CA GLY A 79 63.32 -7.66 18.18
C GLY A 79 64.84 -7.57 18.25
N ASP A 80 65.52 -8.67 17.95
CA ASP A 80 66.99 -8.78 17.97
C ASP A 80 67.61 -8.83 16.57
N GLY A 81 66.78 -8.68 15.53
CA GLY A 81 67.22 -8.66 14.12
C GLY A 81 67.49 -10.04 13.54
N THR A 82 67.22 -11.11 14.30
CA THR A 82 67.25 -12.47 13.76
C THR A 82 66.01 -12.75 12.91
N SER A 83 66.05 -13.79 12.07
CA SER A 83 64.88 -14.24 11.32
C SER A 83 63.72 -14.68 12.24
N ALA A 84 64.02 -15.07 13.48
CA ALA A 84 63.03 -15.44 14.49
C ALA A 84 62.47 -14.23 15.27
N SER A 85 63.19 -13.11 15.32
CA SER A 85 62.73 -11.86 15.95
C SER A 85 63.20 -10.64 15.15
N PRO A 86 62.57 -10.37 13.99
CA PRO A 86 62.93 -9.23 13.14
C PRO A 86 62.78 -7.92 13.91
N LEU A 87 63.63 -6.93 13.58
CA LEU A 87 63.46 -5.58 14.10
C LEU A 87 62.13 -4.98 13.60
N GLY A 88 61.29 -4.52 14.52
CA GLY A 88 60.01 -3.87 14.25
C GLY A 88 59.78 -2.70 15.21
N VAL A 89 58.78 -1.86 14.96
CA VAL A 89 58.46 -0.75 15.88
C VAL A 89 57.71 -1.27 17.10
N ALA A 90 58.15 -0.90 18.29
CA ALA A 90 57.54 -1.23 19.56
C ALA A 90 56.12 -0.64 19.65
N ASN A 91 55.25 -1.35 20.37
CA ASN A 91 53.91 -0.84 20.66
C ASN A 91 53.99 0.51 21.38
N GLY A 92 53.25 1.51 20.89
CA GLY A 92 53.31 2.89 21.39
C GLY A 92 54.58 3.67 21.04
N GLY A 93 55.50 3.07 20.28
CA GLY A 93 56.76 3.70 19.84
C GLY A 93 56.55 4.87 18.89
N ILE A 94 55.38 4.96 18.24
CA ILE A 94 54.93 6.13 17.47
C ILE A 94 53.82 6.83 18.26
N ASN A 95 54.07 8.08 18.65
CA ASN A 95 53.10 8.96 19.30
C ASN A 95 53.04 10.32 18.59
N SER A 96 52.30 11.29 19.15
CA SER A 96 52.12 12.61 18.54
C SER A 96 53.40 13.43 18.33
N VAL A 97 54.50 13.12 19.02
CA VAL A 97 55.81 13.78 18.82
C VAL A 97 56.53 13.21 17.60
N HIS A 98 56.26 11.95 17.26
CA HIS A 98 56.89 11.24 16.13
C HIS A 98 56.17 11.50 14.80
N LEU A 99 54.93 11.96 14.83
CA LEU A 99 54.15 12.33 13.64
C LEU A 99 53.95 13.84 13.62
N ALA A 100 54.75 14.52 12.79
CA ALA A 100 54.49 15.92 12.46
C ALA A 100 53.10 16.08 11.81
N ASN A 101 52.58 17.31 11.81
CA ASN A 101 51.37 17.62 11.04
C ASN A 101 51.58 17.21 9.58
N ASP A 102 50.56 16.56 8.99
CA ASP A 102 50.59 16.00 7.63
C ASP A 102 51.66 14.91 7.38
N ALA A 103 52.28 14.36 8.43
CA ALA A 103 53.24 13.26 8.29
C ALA A 103 52.59 11.99 7.73
N VAL A 104 51.30 11.78 7.96
CA VAL A 104 50.50 10.70 7.36
C VAL A 104 49.53 11.32 6.37
N THR A 105 49.75 11.08 5.08
CA THR A 105 48.93 11.59 3.97
C THR A 105 48.24 10.44 3.25
N ASN A 106 47.28 10.75 2.38
CA ASN A 106 46.59 9.76 1.55
C ASN A 106 47.55 8.96 0.64
N GLU A 107 48.74 9.46 0.35
CA GLU A 107 49.75 8.72 -0.43
C GLU A 107 50.47 7.65 0.41
N LYS A 108 50.52 7.85 1.73
CA LYS A 108 51.12 6.94 2.71
C LYS A 108 50.12 5.93 3.27
N ILE A 109 48.82 6.19 3.10
CA ILE A 109 47.73 5.25 3.38
C ILE A 109 47.19 4.76 2.04
N ALA A 110 47.64 3.59 1.59
CA ALA A 110 47.10 2.98 0.38
C ALA A 110 45.58 2.72 0.51
N ASP A 111 44.90 2.58 -0.63
CA ASP A 111 43.48 2.21 -0.63
C ASP A 111 43.26 0.90 0.14
N GLY A 112 42.30 0.91 1.06
CA GLY A 112 42.02 -0.22 1.96
C GLY A 112 43.07 -0.50 3.05
N ALA A 113 44.09 0.35 3.23
CA ALA A 113 45.15 0.11 4.23
C ALA A 113 44.70 0.25 5.69
N VAL A 114 43.59 0.96 5.94
CA VAL A 114 42.94 1.04 7.26
C VAL A 114 41.60 0.36 7.18
N THR A 115 41.53 -0.87 7.69
CA THR A 115 40.30 -1.67 7.79
C THR A 115 39.79 -1.66 9.23
N SER A 116 38.71 -2.39 9.49
CA SER A 116 38.21 -2.60 10.86
C SER A 116 39.22 -3.31 11.78
N THR A 117 40.24 -3.98 11.23
CA THR A 117 41.25 -4.68 12.02
C THR A 117 42.28 -3.72 12.61
N GLU A 118 42.58 -2.64 11.89
CA GLU A 118 43.49 -1.57 12.32
C GLU A 118 42.79 -0.52 13.21
N LEU A 119 41.45 -0.53 13.27
CA LEU A 119 40.65 0.37 14.10
C LEU A 119 40.00 -0.39 15.25
N ALA A 120 40.51 -0.21 16.47
CA ALA A 120 39.86 -0.79 17.64
C ALA A 120 38.48 -0.17 17.89
N ASP A 121 37.56 -0.94 18.47
CA ASP A 121 36.19 -0.51 18.76
C ASP A 121 36.15 0.81 19.55
N GLY A 122 35.34 1.76 19.09
CA GLY A 122 35.17 3.07 19.72
C GLY A 122 36.32 4.06 19.51
N THR A 123 37.38 3.68 18.78
CA THR A 123 38.51 4.62 18.52
C THR A 123 38.13 5.74 17.55
N VAL A 124 37.29 5.49 16.55
CA VAL A 124 36.73 6.52 15.66
C VAL A 124 35.30 6.83 16.10
N THR A 125 35.15 7.80 17.00
CA THR A 125 33.84 8.28 17.45
C THR A 125 33.26 9.30 16.48
N SER A 126 31.95 9.56 16.56
CA SER A 126 31.31 10.65 15.80
C SER A 126 31.99 12.02 15.99
N ALA A 127 32.58 12.31 17.16
CA ALA A 127 33.33 13.53 17.41
C ALA A 127 34.66 13.63 16.61
N LYS A 128 35.19 12.51 16.14
CA LYS A 128 36.44 12.43 15.35
C LYS A 128 36.17 12.44 13.84
N VAL A 129 34.91 12.38 13.43
CA VAL A 129 34.50 12.46 12.02
C VAL A 129 33.80 13.80 11.83
N ALA A 130 34.46 14.77 11.20
CA ALA A 130 33.88 16.09 10.97
C ALA A 130 32.64 16.00 10.05
N ALA A 131 31.53 16.59 10.48
CA ALA A 131 30.28 16.61 9.72
C ALA A 131 30.34 17.58 8.53
N PRO A 132 29.60 17.31 7.43
CA PRO A 132 28.67 16.20 7.25
C PRO A 132 29.34 14.90 6.74
N LEU A 133 28.97 13.76 7.35
CA LEU A 133 29.28 12.45 6.78
C LEU A 133 28.50 12.27 5.48
N SER A 134 29.21 12.19 4.36
CA SER A 134 28.65 11.75 3.07
C SER A 134 28.97 10.27 2.89
N LEU A 135 28.00 9.40 3.17
CA LEU A 135 28.11 7.96 2.91
C LEU A 135 27.60 7.66 1.51
N THR A 136 28.51 7.57 0.54
CA THR A 136 28.20 7.10 -0.82
C THR A 136 28.73 5.69 -0.99
N SER A 137 27.85 4.73 -1.24
CA SER A 137 28.23 3.36 -1.60
C SER A 137 27.83 3.09 -3.04
N ALA A 138 28.72 2.41 -3.78
CA ALA A 138 28.41 1.86 -5.10
C ALA A 138 27.70 0.50 -5.00
N ASP A 139 27.59 -0.08 -3.80
CA ASP A 139 26.90 -1.35 -3.58
C ASP A 139 25.38 -1.12 -3.52
N ALA A 140 24.66 -1.80 -4.41
CA ALA A 140 23.20 -1.79 -4.45
C ALA A 140 22.54 -2.36 -3.18
N ASN A 141 23.30 -3.11 -2.37
CA ASN A 141 22.85 -3.70 -1.10
C ASN A 141 23.36 -2.94 0.14
N PHE A 142 23.95 -1.74 -0.04
CA PHE A 142 24.43 -0.93 1.07
C PHE A 142 23.31 -0.68 2.08
N THR A 143 23.51 -1.17 3.31
CA THR A 143 22.53 -1.06 4.39
C THR A 143 23.05 -0.08 5.42
N LEU A 144 22.34 1.04 5.62
CA LEU A 144 22.58 1.92 6.76
C LEU A 144 21.89 1.34 7.99
N SER A 145 22.64 0.64 8.84
CA SER A 145 22.15 0.13 10.13
C SER A 145 22.42 1.16 11.23
N ALA A 146 21.36 1.78 11.77
CA ALA A 146 21.45 2.66 12.93
C ALA A 146 20.75 1.99 14.12
N ALA A 147 21.52 1.41 15.04
CA ALA A 147 20.99 0.90 16.31
C ALA A 147 20.84 2.07 17.30
N ASN A 148 19.66 2.69 17.35
CA ASN A 148 19.37 3.75 18.30
C ASN A 148 18.55 3.19 19.46
N THR A 149 19.22 2.83 20.55
CA THR A 149 18.63 2.15 21.74
C THR A 149 18.25 3.09 22.87
N GLY A 150 18.42 4.41 22.70
CA GLY A 150 18.08 5.42 23.70
C GLY A 150 16.60 5.85 23.66
N ALA A 151 16.14 6.49 24.74
CA ALA A 151 14.82 7.12 24.77
C ALA A 151 14.74 8.25 23.72
N GLY A 152 13.74 8.18 22.82
CA GLY A 152 13.60 9.13 21.71
C GLY A 152 14.29 8.71 20.40
N ALA A 153 14.60 7.42 20.24
CA ALA A 153 15.17 6.86 19.03
C ALA A 153 14.35 7.21 17.77
N ALA A 154 14.90 8.06 16.91
CA ALA A 154 14.33 8.45 15.63
C ALA A 154 15.42 8.56 14.56
N ILE A 155 15.09 8.22 13.33
CA ILE A 155 15.85 8.63 12.15
C ILE A 155 15.17 9.90 11.64
N THR A 156 15.78 11.07 11.89
CA THR A 156 15.26 12.35 11.41
C THR A 156 15.97 12.74 10.12
N ALA A 157 15.24 12.78 9.01
CA ALA A 157 15.72 13.34 7.75
C ALA A 157 15.17 14.75 7.57
N THR A 158 16.03 15.73 7.30
CA THR A 158 15.63 17.09 6.90
C THR A 158 15.21 17.17 5.43
N GLY A 159 15.43 16.11 4.65
CA GLY A 159 15.08 15.98 3.24
C GLY A 159 14.27 14.72 2.91
N ALA A 160 14.15 14.39 1.62
CA ALA A 160 13.36 13.25 1.15
C ALA A 160 14.02 11.89 1.45
N ILE A 161 13.22 10.90 1.86
CA ILE A 161 13.61 9.49 1.88
C ILE A 161 13.08 8.86 0.59
N ASN A 162 13.97 8.66 -0.39
CA ASN A 162 13.60 8.11 -1.69
C ASN A 162 13.76 6.58 -1.69
N THR A 163 12.67 5.85 -1.79
CA THR A 163 12.66 4.41 -2.04
C THR A 163 12.20 4.14 -3.47
N THR A 164 12.86 3.25 -4.20
CA THR A 164 12.48 2.92 -5.58
C THR A 164 11.18 2.12 -5.70
N THR A 165 10.82 1.35 -4.67
CA THR A 165 9.65 0.44 -4.75
C THR A 165 8.74 0.50 -3.52
N GLN A 166 9.29 0.55 -2.31
CA GLN A 166 8.52 0.42 -1.07
C GLN A 166 9.23 0.95 0.17
N TYR A 167 8.43 1.28 1.18
CA TYR A 167 8.84 1.46 2.57
C TYR A 167 8.33 0.28 3.40
N ASN A 168 9.24 -0.36 4.15
CA ASN A 168 8.95 -1.54 4.96
C ASN A 168 8.99 -1.22 6.46
N ILE A 169 8.11 -1.87 7.24
CA ILE A 169 8.17 -1.92 8.71
C ILE A 169 8.10 -3.38 9.12
N ASP A 170 9.03 -3.84 9.96
CA ASP A 170 9.10 -5.24 10.42
C ASP A 170 9.12 -6.28 9.27
N GLY A 171 9.82 -5.95 8.17
CA GLY A 171 9.88 -6.79 6.97
C GLY A 171 8.64 -6.75 6.07
N PHE A 172 7.55 -6.10 6.50
CA PHE A 172 6.33 -5.96 5.70
C PHE A 172 6.33 -4.68 4.88
N ARG A 173 5.90 -4.77 3.61
CA ARG A 173 5.60 -3.60 2.77
C ARG A 173 4.44 -2.81 3.38
N ILE A 174 4.70 -1.56 3.74
CA ILE A 174 3.67 -0.66 4.29
C ILE A 174 3.29 0.40 3.27
N LEU A 175 4.25 1.07 2.62
CA LEU A 175 3.97 2.02 1.55
C LEU A 175 4.62 1.55 0.25
N SER A 176 3.93 1.64 -0.88
CA SER A 176 4.50 1.38 -2.20
C SER A 176 3.74 2.09 -3.31
N ASN A 177 4.38 2.20 -4.48
CA ASN A 177 3.85 2.92 -5.64
C ASN A 177 4.19 2.20 -6.96
N ALA A 178 4.30 0.86 -6.96
CA ALA A 178 4.65 0.07 -8.14
C ALA A 178 3.74 0.43 -9.34
N GLY A 179 4.30 0.74 -10.50
CA GLY A 179 3.59 1.29 -11.65
C GLY A 179 3.61 2.83 -11.70
N THR A 180 2.66 3.44 -12.39
CA THR A 180 2.58 4.91 -12.53
C THR A 180 1.41 5.48 -11.71
N ASN A 181 1.69 6.50 -10.90
CA ASN A 181 0.71 7.24 -10.11
C ASN A 181 -0.11 6.38 -9.12
N ASN A 182 0.48 5.30 -8.60
CA ASN A 182 -0.17 4.48 -7.58
C ASN A 182 0.23 4.92 -6.16
N LEU A 183 -0.65 4.68 -5.19
CA LEU A 183 -0.34 4.80 -3.77
C LEU A 183 -0.99 3.63 -3.01
N PHE A 184 -0.15 2.77 -2.44
CA PHE A 184 -0.58 1.60 -1.67
C PHE A 184 -0.08 1.73 -0.24
N ALA A 185 -0.99 1.62 0.72
CA ALA A 185 -0.74 1.74 2.14
C ALA A 185 -1.38 0.57 2.90
N GLY A 186 -0.57 -0.28 3.52
CA GLY A 186 -1.01 -1.46 4.27
C GLY A 186 -0.33 -2.73 3.81
N VAL A 187 -0.30 -3.72 4.70
CA VAL A 187 0.34 -5.01 4.44
C VAL A 187 -0.30 -5.66 3.21
N ASN A 188 0.52 -6.08 2.25
CA ASN A 188 0.09 -6.67 0.98
C ASN A 188 -0.84 -5.79 0.08
N ALA A 189 -1.04 -4.51 0.38
CA ALA A 189 -1.83 -3.63 -0.49
C ALA A 189 -1.20 -3.57 -1.90
N GLY A 190 -1.99 -3.87 -2.93
CA GLY A 190 -1.54 -3.88 -4.34
C GLY A 190 -0.40 -4.86 -4.66
N ARG A 191 -0.20 -5.93 -3.87
CA ARG A 191 0.98 -6.80 -3.96
C ARG A 191 1.26 -7.35 -5.36
N SER A 192 0.21 -7.71 -6.11
CA SER A 192 0.33 -8.29 -7.45
C SER A 192 0.34 -7.25 -8.58
N ASN A 193 0.36 -5.94 -8.27
CA ASN A 193 0.30 -4.91 -9.29
C ASN A 193 1.57 -4.93 -10.14
N THR A 194 1.42 -5.24 -11.43
CA THR A 194 2.53 -5.31 -12.38
C THR A 194 2.59 -4.06 -13.26
N THR A 195 1.47 -3.67 -13.88
CA THR A 195 1.38 -2.51 -14.78
C THR A 195 0.16 -1.62 -14.54
N GLY A 196 -0.70 -1.95 -13.57
CA GLY A 196 -1.82 -1.10 -13.18
C GLY A 196 -1.35 0.29 -12.76
N ARG A 197 -2.19 1.31 -13.00
CA ARG A 197 -1.85 2.73 -12.84
C ARG A 197 -2.98 3.52 -12.19
N SER A 198 -2.61 4.62 -11.52
CA SER A 198 -3.57 5.55 -10.91
C SER A 198 -4.51 4.90 -9.87
N ASN A 199 -4.00 3.90 -9.15
CA ASN A 199 -4.72 3.18 -8.10
C ASN A 199 -4.34 3.70 -6.71
N SER A 200 -5.32 3.76 -5.81
CA SER A 200 -5.18 4.19 -4.42
C SER A 200 -5.69 3.09 -3.49
N PHE A 201 -4.81 2.32 -2.85
CA PHE A 201 -5.17 1.18 -2.00
C PHE A 201 -4.74 1.41 -0.55
N PHE A 202 -5.67 1.28 0.39
CA PHE A 202 -5.45 1.53 1.81
C PHE A 202 -6.08 0.40 2.64
N GLY A 203 -5.28 -0.31 3.41
CA GLY A 203 -5.70 -1.43 4.26
C GLY A 203 -5.00 -2.75 3.93
N ASP A 204 -4.97 -3.66 4.90
CA ASP A 204 -4.37 -4.99 4.73
C ASP A 204 -5.07 -5.77 3.61
N GLY A 205 -4.29 -6.19 2.61
CA GLY A 205 -4.78 -6.93 1.44
C GLY A 205 -5.69 -6.13 0.49
N ALA A 206 -5.79 -4.80 0.62
CA ALA A 206 -6.55 -3.97 -0.31
C ALA A 206 -5.97 -4.08 -1.73
N GLY A 207 -6.79 -4.45 -2.72
CA GLY A 207 -6.35 -4.66 -4.10
C GLY A 207 -5.26 -5.72 -4.28
N LEU A 208 -5.16 -6.70 -3.37
CA LEU A 208 -4.09 -7.71 -3.32
C LEU A 208 -3.72 -8.31 -4.68
N LEU A 209 -4.71 -8.74 -5.46
CA LEU A 209 -4.53 -9.42 -6.75
C LEU A 209 -4.67 -8.50 -7.97
N ASN A 210 -4.68 -7.17 -7.79
CA ASN A 210 -4.71 -6.24 -8.91
C ASN A 210 -3.44 -6.39 -9.73
N THR A 211 -3.55 -6.74 -11.01
CA THR A 211 -2.40 -6.95 -11.89
C THR A 211 -2.25 -5.77 -12.87
N THR A 212 -3.31 -5.48 -13.63
CA THR A 212 -3.32 -4.44 -14.68
C THR A 212 -4.47 -3.45 -14.53
N GLY A 213 -5.30 -3.59 -13.49
CA GLY A 213 -6.41 -2.69 -13.23
C GLY A 213 -5.96 -1.23 -13.03
N LEU A 214 -6.81 -0.29 -13.40
CA LEU A 214 -6.49 1.14 -13.41
C LEU A 214 -7.59 1.99 -12.79
N ASN A 215 -7.19 3.15 -12.26
CA ASN A 215 -8.10 4.14 -11.65
C ASN A 215 -9.00 3.57 -10.53
N ASN A 216 -8.49 2.64 -9.73
CA ASN A 216 -9.25 2.05 -8.63
C ASN A 216 -8.91 2.70 -7.29
N SER A 217 -9.89 2.89 -6.43
CA SER A 217 -9.76 3.46 -5.08
C SER A 217 -10.31 2.47 -4.05
N PHE A 218 -9.44 1.75 -3.33
CA PHE A 218 -9.84 0.72 -2.36
C PHE A 218 -9.39 1.06 -0.95
N PHE A 219 -10.33 1.16 -0.02
CA PHE A 219 -10.10 1.56 1.36
C PHE A 219 -10.79 0.58 2.32
N GLY A 220 -10.00 -0.12 3.13
CA GLY A 220 -10.45 -1.12 4.09
C GLY A 220 -9.76 -2.48 3.89
N THR A 221 -9.75 -3.29 4.95
CA THR A 221 -9.16 -4.64 4.91
C THR A 221 -9.79 -5.48 3.81
N SER A 222 -8.95 -5.99 2.90
CA SER A 222 -9.33 -6.82 1.76
C SER A 222 -10.36 -6.20 0.79
N ALA A 223 -10.51 -4.87 0.80
CA ALA A 223 -11.32 -4.17 -0.20
C ALA A 223 -10.77 -4.44 -1.61
N GLY A 224 -11.62 -4.91 -2.52
CA GLY A 224 -11.22 -5.26 -3.89
C GLY A 224 -10.11 -6.31 -4.01
N SER A 225 -9.90 -7.16 -2.99
CA SER A 225 -8.72 -8.05 -2.92
C SER A 225 -8.53 -8.99 -4.11
N ARG A 226 -9.61 -9.36 -4.83
CA ARG A 226 -9.55 -10.22 -6.02
C ARG A 226 -9.69 -9.47 -7.35
N ASN A 227 -9.71 -8.13 -7.33
CA ASN A 227 -9.74 -7.35 -8.58
C ASN A 227 -8.47 -7.63 -9.35
N THR A 228 -8.55 -8.23 -10.54
CA THR A 228 -7.38 -8.53 -11.38
C THR A 228 -7.18 -7.45 -12.42
N THR A 229 -8.19 -7.22 -13.27
CA THR A 229 -8.12 -6.27 -14.41
C THR A 229 -9.23 -5.21 -14.40
N GLY A 230 -10.16 -5.27 -13.45
CA GLY A 230 -11.23 -4.29 -13.30
C GLY A 230 -10.70 -2.87 -13.07
N PHE A 231 -11.41 -1.88 -13.59
CA PHE A 231 -10.99 -0.48 -13.61
C PHE A 231 -12.12 0.49 -13.27
N ASN A 232 -11.75 1.71 -12.86
CA ASN A 232 -12.66 2.76 -12.40
C ASN A 232 -13.55 2.34 -11.22
N ASN A 233 -13.07 1.47 -10.33
CA ASN A 233 -13.85 1.03 -9.17
C ASN A 233 -13.48 1.80 -7.88
N SER A 234 -14.48 2.14 -7.06
CA SER A 234 -14.33 2.81 -5.78
C SER A 234 -14.92 1.97 -4.66
N TYR A 235 -14.10 1.32 -3.84
CA TYR A 235 -14.53 0.43 -2.75
C TYR A 235 -14.07 0.96 -1.39
N PHE A 236 -15.01 1.20 -0.48
CA PHE A 236 -14.78 1.74 0.85
C PHE A 236 -15.48 0.87 1.88
N GLY A 237 -14.74 0.11 2.67
CA GLY A 237 -15.23 -0.80 3.68
C GLY A 237 -14.51 -2.15 3.63
N ALA A 238 -14.46 -2.85 4.77
CA ALA A 238 -13.87 -4.18 4.82
C ALA A 238 -14.58 -5.13 3.84
N VAL A 239 -13.80 -5.84 3.02
CA VAL A 239 -14.25 -6.79 1.99
C VAL A 239 -15.25 -6.23 0.94
N ALA A 240 -15.39 -4.90 0.83
CA ALA A 240 -16.18 -4.28 -0.24
C ALA A 240 -15.60 -4.66 -1.62
N GLY A 241 -16.44 -5.15 -2.53
CA GLY A 241 -16.02 -5.66 -3.84
C GLY A 241 -15.01 -6.81 -3.80
N GLY A 242 -14.93 -7.57 -2.69
CA GLY A 242 -13.84 -8.51 -2.41
C GLY A 242 -13.62 -9.62 -3.46
N LEU A 243 -14.65 -10.04 -4.20
CA LEU A 243 -14.56 -11.05 -5.26
C LEU A 243 -14.64 -10.46 -6.68
N ASN A 244 -14.60 -9.14 -6.84
CA ASN A 244 -14.62 -8.52 -8.17
C ASN A 244 -13.36 -8.93 -8.91
N THR A 245 -13.49 -9.50 -10.10
CA THR A 245 -12.35 -9.93 -10.92
C THR A 245 -12.13 -8.94 -12.06
N THR A 246 -13.18 -8.68 -12.86
CA THR A 246 -13.10 -7.85 -14.07
C THR A 246 -14.20 -6.77 -14.15
N GLY A 247 -15.02 -6.61 -13.10
CA GLY A 247 -16.09 -5.62 -13.09
C GLY A 247 -15.54 -4.18 -13.17
N ILE A 248 -16.30 -3.29 -13.78
CA ILE A 248 -15.87 -1.93 -14.11
C ILE A 248 -16.85 -0.88 -13.58
N ALA A 249 -16.34 0.31 -13.27
CA ALA A 249 -17.16 1.47 -12.91
C ALA A 249 -18.12 1.22 -11.73
N ASN A 250 -17.70 0.46 -10.72
CA ASN A 250 -18.52 0.19 -9.54
C ASN A 250 -18.14 1.10 -8.36
N SER A 251 -19.12 1.52 -7.57
CA SER A 251 -18.97 2.33 -6.36
C SER A 251 -19.58 1.62 -5.16
N PHE A 252 -18.76 0.99 -4.30
CA PHE A 252 -19.21 0.21 -3.14
C PHE A 252 -18.74 0.82 -1.83
N PHE A 253 -19.68 1.22 -0.98
CA PHE A 253 -19.42 1.89 0.29
C PHE A 253 -20.16 1.16 1.41
N GLY A 254 -19.43 0.47 2.28
CA GLY A 254 -19.96 -0.32 3.39
C GLY A 254 -19.25 -1.66 3.54
N ARG A 255 -19.28 -2.23 4.75
CA ARG A 255 -18.75 -3.58 5.00
C ARG A 255 -19.45 -4.59 4.08
N SER A 256 -18.67 -5.35 3.32
CA SER A 256 -19.16 -6.36 2.36
C SER A 256 -20.10 -5.85 1.25
N ALA A 257 -20.16 -4.53 1.00
CA ALA A 257 -20.94 -4.01 -0.13
C ALA A 257 -20.40 -4.59 -1.45
N GLY A 258 -21.29 -5.18 -2.26
CA GLY A 258 -20.92 -5.81 -3.54
C GLY A 258 -19.90 -6.95 -3.44
N ARG A 259 -19.75 -7.60 -2.26
CA ARG A 259 -18.66 -8.56 -2.00
C ARG A 259 -18.52 -9.66 -3.05
N GLN A 260 -19.62 -10.24 -3.53
CA GLN A 260 -19.62 -11.32 -4.53
C GLN A 260 -19.74 -10.85 -5.97
N ASN A 261 -19.71 -9.53 -6.25
CA ASN A 261 -19.65 -9.06 -7.62
C ASN A 261 -18.37 -9.58 -8.26
N THR A 262 -18.49 -10.35 -9.35
CA THR A 262 -17.37 -10.90 -10.10
C THR A 262 -17.11 -10.07 -11.35
N THR A 263 -18.11 -9.93 -12.22
CA THR A 263 -17.97 -9.24 -13.52
C THR A 263 -18.94 -8.09 -13.73
N GLY A 264 -19.93 -7.89 -12.86
CA GLY A 264 -20.92 -6.83 -12.99
C GLY A 264 -20.29 -5.43 -12.92
N GLY A 265 -20.79 -4.52 -13.77
CA GLY A 265 -20.32 -3.15 -13.90
C GLY A 265 -21.41 -2.10 -13.66
N ASN A 266 -20.97 -0.85 -13.50
CA ASN A 266 -21.84 0.32 -13.32
C ASN A 266 -22.78 0.24 -12.10
N ASN A 267 -22.37 -0.47 -11.03
CA ASN A 267 -23.19 -0.60 -9.83
C ASN A 267 -22.79 0.42 -8.75
N SER A 268 -23.76 0.97 -8.03
CA SER A 268 -23.59 1.90 -6.91
C SER A 268 -24.23 1.33 -5.65
N PHE A 269 -23.43 0.77 -4.73
CA PHE A 269 -23.92 0.14 -3.49
C PHE A 269 -23.43 0.89 -2.25
N PHE A 270 -24.35 1.40 -1.45
CA PHE A 270 -24.06 2.20 -0.26
C PHE A 270 -24.82 1.64 0.95
N GLY A 271 -24.11 0.98 1.86
CA GLY A 271 -24.66 0.35 3.05
C GLY A 271 -23.94 -0.96 3.38
N ALA A 272 -24.02 -1.41 4.63
CA ALA A 272 -23.50 -2.72 5.01
C ALA A 272 -24.26 -3.82 4.27
N ASP A 273 -23.53 -4.74 3.63
CA ASP A 273 -24.06 -5.88 2.88
C ASP A 273 -25.00 -5.48 1.71
N ALA A 274 -24.95 -4.22 1.24
CA ALA A 274 -25.70 -3.77 0.07
C ALA A 274 -25.19 -4.49 -1.20
N GLY A 275 -26.10 -5.16 -1.93
CA GLY A 275 -25.78 -5.93 -3.13
C GLY A 275 -24.76 -7.04 -2.89
N GLN A 276 -24.66 -7.60 -1.68
CA GLN A 276 -23.59 -8.52 -1.29
C GLN A 276 -23.41 -9.68 -2.28
N ASN A 277 -24.50 -10.26 -2.78
CA ASN A 277 -24.47 -11.43 -3.68
C ASN A 277 -24.62 -11.08 -5.17
N ASN A 278 -24.50 -9.81 -5.56
CA ASN A 278 -24.63 -9.38 -6.96
C ASN A 278 -23.49 -9.92 -7.81
N MET A 279 -23.62 -11.13 -8.37
CA MET A 279 -22.56 -11.82 -9.11
C MET A 279 -22.25 -11.13 -10.44
N THR A 280 -23.27 -10.92 -11.27
CA THR A 280 -23.12 -10.40 -12.64
C THR A 280 -24.13 -9.31 -13.01
N GLY A 281 -24.97 -8.86 -12.07
CA GLY A 281 -25.92 -7.78 -12.31
C GLY A 281 -25.20 -6.45 -12.57
N ASP A 282 -25.71 -5.69 -13.53
CA ASP A 282 -25.17 -4.43 -14.01
C ASP A 282 -26.15 -3.27 -13.76
N SER A 283 -25.61 -2.05 -13.66
CA SER A 283 -26.40 -0.81 -13.61
C SER A 283 -27.37 -0.71 -12.42
N ASN A 284 -27.03 -1.33 -11.27
CA ASN A 284 -27.87 -1.29 -10.08
C ASN A 284 -27.45 -0.16 -9.11
N SER A 285 -28.43 0.49 -8.48
CA SER A 285 -28.24 1.54 -7.46
C SER A 285 -28.90 1.13 -6.15
N PHE A 286 -28.12 0.66 -5.18
CA PHE A 286 -28.60 0.16 -3.89
C PHE A 286 -28.10 1.02 -2.73
N PHE A 287 -29.02 1.64 -1.98
CA PHE A 287 -28.71 2.55 -0.89
C PHE A 287 -29.47 2.16 0.37
N GLY A 288 -28.77 1.58 1.35
CA GLY A 288 -29.31 1.09 2.61
C GLY A 288 -28.60 -0.19 3.07
N SER A 289 -28.70 -0.51 4.36
CA SER A 289 -28.17 -1.79 4.85
C SER A 289 -29.00 -2.96 4.29
N GLY A 290 -28.36 -4.01 3.78
CA GLY A 290 -29.00 -5.22 3.28
C GLY A 290 -29.91 -5.02 2.04
N THR A 291 -29.83 -3.88 1.35
CA THR A 291 -30.56 -3.65 0.09
C THR A 291 -30.07 -4.55 -1.01
N GLY A 292 -30.97 -5.20 -1.75
CA GLY A 292 -30.61 -6.09 -2.86
C GLY A 292 -29.68 -7.24 -2.47
N PHE A 293 -29.69 -7.68 -1.21
CA PHE A 293 -28.72 -8.64 -0.65
C PHE A 293 -28.52 -9.91 -1.51
N PRO A 294 -29.57 -10.60 -2.00
CA PRO A 294 -29.45 -11.79 -2.83
C PRO A 294 -29.62 -11.51 -4.33
N ASN A 295 -29.53 -10.25 -4.79
CA ASN A 295 -29.54 -10.00 -6.23
C ASN A 295 -28.37 -10.77 -6.84
N THR A 296 -28.60 -11.67 -7.81
CA THR A 296 -27.54 -12.48 -8.42
C THR A 296 -27.23 -11.97 -9.82
N THR A 297 -28.27 -11.75 -10.64
CA THR A 297 -28.14 -11.33 -12.05
C THR A 297 -29.05 -10.16 -12.44
N GLY A 298 -29.93 -9.69 -11.56
CA GLY A 298 -30.86 -8.60 -11.86
C GLY A 298 -30.12 -7.30 -12.22
N ARG A 299 -30.62 -6.60 -13.24
CA ARG A 299 -30.02 -5.38 -13.80
C ARG A 299 -30.92 -4.16 -13.67
N SER A 300 -30.33 -2.98 -13.74
CA SER A 300 -31.04 -1.70 -13.84
C SER A 300 -32.00 -1.43 -12.66
N ASN A 301 -31.74 -2.00 -11.49
CA ASN A 301 -32.60 -1.82 -10.33
C ASN A 301 -32.16 -0.63 -9.46
N SER A 302 -33.10 0.11 -8.90
CA SER A 302 -32.90 1.25 -8.00
C SER A 302 -33.57 1.00 -6.66
N PHE A 303 -32.81 0.59 -5.64
CA PHE A 303 -33.32 0.25 -4.31
C PHE A 303 -32.79 1.20 -3.23
N PHE A 304 -33.69 1.87 -2.52
CA PHE A 304 -33.35 2.88 -1.52
C PHE A 304 -34.14 2.63 -0.23
N GLY A 305 -33.45 2.45 0.89
CA GLY A 305 -34.02 2.19 2.22
C GLY A 305 -33.59 0.84 2.79
N LEU A 306 -33.58 0.71 4.12
CA LEU A 306 -33.18 -0.53 4.81
C LEU A 306 -33.93 -1.75 4.24
N ALA A 307 -33.20 -2.77 3.79
CA ALA A 307 -33.73 -4.03 3.23
C ALA A 307 -34.71 -3.87 2.04
N ALA A 308 -34.68 -2.76 1.31
CA ALA A 308 -35.41 -2.62 0.05
C ALA A 308 -34.90 -3.66 -0.97
N GLY A 309 -35.83 -4.36 -1.63
CA GLY A 309 -35.50 -5.39 -2.62
C GLY A 309 -34.67 -6.57 -2.11
N SER A 310 -34.68 -6.86 -0.80
CA SER A 310 -33.77 -7.84 -0.19
C SER A 310 -34.02 -9.32 -0.53
N HIS A 311 -34.99 -9.65 -1.40
CA HIS A 311 -35.13 -10.96 -2.03
C HIS A 311 -35.20 -10.89 -3.57
N ASN A 312 -34.92 -9.72 -4.16
CA ASN A 312 -34.78 -9.66 -5.61
C ASN A 312 -33.53 -10.44 -6.03
N THR A 313 -33.73 -11.48 -6.83
CA THR A 313 -32.66 -12.38 -7.29
C THR A 313 -32.32 -12.15 -8.75
N THR A 314 -33.33 -12.01 -9.62
CA THR A 314 -33.17 -11.90 -11.08
C THR A 314 -34.03 -10.82 -11.73
N GLY A 315 -34.89 -10.14 -10.97
CA GLY A 315 -35.77 -9.10 -11.48
C GLY A 315 -34.99 -7.89 -12.00
N ASN A 316 -35.48 -7.28 -13.07
CA ASN A 316 -34.84 -6.15 -13.75
C ASN A 316 -35.72 -4.90 -13.72
N ASP A 317 -35.09 -3.75 -13.88
CA ASP A 317 -35.78 -2.46 -14.11
C ASP A 317 -36.77 -2.10 -12.99
N ASN A 318 -36.49 -2.50 -11.74
CA ASN A 318 -37.34 -2.21 -10.59
C ASN A 318 -36.86 -0.98 -9.81
N SER A 319 -37.80 -0.20 -9.30
CA SER A 319 -37.58 1.03 -8.54
C SER A 319 -38.24 0.95 -7.17
N PHE A 320 -37.48 0.62 -6.12
CA PHE A 320 -37.99 0.42 -4.75
C PHE A 320 -37.46 1.47 -3.79
N PHE A 321 -38.36 2.26 -3.20
CA PHE A 321 -38.03 3.36 -2.32
C PHE A 321 -38.81 3.26 -1.00
N GLY A 322 -38.10 3.00 0.09
CA GLY A 322 -38.66 2.86 1.44
C GLY A 322 -38.10 1.64 2.16
N THR A 323 -38.15 1.67 3.49
CA THR A 323 -37.79 0.51 4.32
C THR A 323 -38.61 -0.72 3.91
N SER A 324 -37.92 -1.78 3.53
CA SER A 324 -38.48 -3.06 3.09
C SER A 324 -39.49 -2.94 1.94
N ALA A 325 -39.36 -1.92 1.10
CA ALA A 325 -40.11 -1.85 -0.15
C ALA A 325 -39.66 -2.97 -1.10
N GLY A 326 -40.61 -3.71 -1.66
CA GLY A 326 -40.33 -4.79 -2.61
C GLY A 326 -39.48 -5.94 -2.04
N THR A 327 -39.43 -6.12 -0.71
CA THR A 327 -38.61 -7.14 -0.05
C THR A 327 -38.79 -8.53 -0.63
N PHE A 328 -39.99 -8.89 -1.11
CA PHE A 328 -40.32 -10.22 -1.64
C PHE A 328 -40.49 -10.27 -3.16
N ASN A 329 -40.13 -9.22 -3.90
CA ASN A 329 -40.09 -9.33 -5.37
C ASN A 329 -38.85 -10.12 -5.77
N GLU A 330 -39.02 -11.37 -6.22
CA GLU A 330 -37.90 -12.27 -6.54
C GLU A 330 -37.39 -12.09 -7.98
N SER A 331 -38.32 -12.05 -8.94
CA SER A 331 -38.02 -12.03 -10.39
C SER A 331 -38.93 -11.10 -11.21
N GLY A 332 -39.90 -10.43 -10.57
CA GLY A 332 -40.75 -9.45 -11.25
C GLY A 332 -39.93 -8.27 -11.77
N ASN A 333 -40.35 -7.74 -12.92
CA ASN A 333 -39.67 -6.69 -13.68
C ASN A 333 -40.53 -5.42 -13.79
N ASN A 334 -39.89 -4.28 -14.07
CA ASN A 334 -40.56 -3.01 -14.34
C ASN A 334 -41.49 -2.52 -13.21
N ASN A 335 -41.21 -2.90 -11.96
CA ASN A 335 -42.06 -2.54 -10.84
C ASN A 335 -41.57 -1.25 -10.16
N THR A 336 -42.48 -0.35 -9.79
CA THR A 336 -42.19 0.86 -9.02
C THR A 336 -42.89 0.83 -7.68
N PHE A 337 -42.16 0.58 -6.59
CA PHE A 337 -42.72 0.50 -5.23
C PHE A 337 -42.15 1.58 -4.33
N ILE A 338 -43.00 2.51 -3.91
CA ILE A 338 -42.61 3.69 -3.13
C ILE A 338 -43.45 3.73 -1.85
N GLY A 339 -42.78 3.65 -0.70
CA GLY A 339 -43.37 3.67 0.63
C GLY A 339 -42.79 2.58 1.52
N ARG A 340 -42.77 2.84 2.83
CA ARG A 340 -42.42 1.80 3.83
C ARG A 340 -43.36 0.61 3.65
N PHE A 341 -42.79 -0.59 3.54
CA PHE A 341 -43.53 -1.84 3.34
C PHE A 341 -44.43 -1.86 2.09
N ALA A 342 -44.13 -1.08 1.05
CA ALA A 342 -44.80 -1.26 -0.24
C ALA A 342 -44.44 -2.64 -0.82
N ALA A 343 -45.46 -3.41 -1.24
CA ALA A 343 -45.34 -4.83 -1.62
C ALA A 343 -44.73 -5.74 -0.53
N PHE A 344 -44.93 -5.40 0.75
CA PHE A 344 -44.53 -6.24 1.87
C PHE A 344 -45.78 -6.89 2.48
N SER A 345 -46.00 -8.17 2.19
CA SER A 345 -47.08 -8.96 2.79
C SER A 345 -46.56 -10.35 3.17
N PHE A 346 -46.88 -10.79 4.40
CA PHE A 346 -46.54 -12.12 4.86
C PHE A 346 -47.55 -13.13 4.29
N GLY A 347 -47.08 -14.09 3.50
CA GLY A 347 -47.91 -15.18 2.95
C GLY A 347 -48.57 -14.89 1.59
N VAL A 348 -48.53 -13.64 1.12
CA VAL A 348 -48.88 -13.26 -0.25
C VAL A 348 -47.66 -12.60 -0.87
N LEU A 349 -47.04 -13.28 -1.82
CA LEU A 349 -45.76 -12.86 -2.38
C LEU A 349 -45.99 -12.33 -3.80
N ASN A 350 -45.70 -11.06 -4.07
CA ASN A 350 -45.53 -10.63 -5.46
C ASN A 350 -44.14 -11.05 -5.96
N THR A 351 -43.92 -12.37 -6.10
CA THR A 351 -42.62 -12.94 -6.49
C THR A 351 -42.28 -12.72 -7.96
N THR A 352 -43.28 -12.62 -8.85
CA THR A 352 -43.08 -12.62 -10.31
C THR A 352 -43.87 -11.57 -11.10
N GLY A 353 -44.76 -10.80 -10.46
CA GLY A 353 -45.60 -9.82 -11.15
C GLY A 353 -44.80 -8.69 -11.79
N ASN A 354 -45.24 -8.24 -12.96
CA ASN A 354 -44.52 -7.23 -13.75
C ASN A 354 -45.34 -5.94 -13.91
N ASP A 355 -44.66 -4.83 -14.19
CA ASP A 355 -45.30 -3.57 -14.58
C ASP A 355 -46.27 -3.02 -13.53
N ASN A 356 -45.98 -3.26 -12.24
CA ASN A 356 -46.84 -2.79 -11.15
C ASN A 356 -46.32 -1.48 -10.55
N THR A 357 -47.25 -0.60 -10.16
CA THR A 357 -46.95 0.66 -9.49
C THR A 357 -47.62 0.72 -8.12
N LEU A 358 -46.83 0.85 -7.07
CA LEU A 358 -47.28 0.97 -5.69
C LEU A 358 -46.77 2.28 -5.11
N LEU A 359 -47.66 3.19 -4.74
CA LEU A 359 -47.32 4.47 -4.14
C LEU A 359 -48.07 4.64 -2.81
N GLY A 360 -47.41 4.33 -1.70
CA GLY A 360 -47.97 4.50 -0.36
C GLY A 360 -47.40 3.51 0.64
N ALA A 361 -47.40 3.89 1.92
CA ALA A 361 -46.99 2.98 2.98
C ALA A 361 -47.96 1.81 3.10
N ASN A 362 -47.41 0.59 3.10
CA ASN A 362 -48.14 -0.69 3.09
C ASN A 362 -49.11 -0.83 1.90
N ALA A 363 -48.88 -0.15 0.78
CA ALA A 363 -49.62 -0.45 -0.45
C ALA A 363 -49.22 -1.86 -0.94
N ILE A 364 -50.18 -2.64 -1.42
CA ILE A 364 -50.00 -4.06 -1.77
C ILE A 364 -50.54 -4.33 -3.17
N VAL A 365 -49.84 -5.20 -3.88
CA VAL A 365 -50.40 -5.96 -5.00
C VAL A 365 -50.29 -7.43 -4.62
N GLU A 366 -51.36 -8.20 -4.82
CA GLU A 366 -51.36 -9.63 -4.54
C GLU A 366 -50.43 -10.42 -5.49
N SER A 367 -50.23 -11.70 -5.19
CA SER A 367 -49.29 -12.57 -5.90
C SER A 367 -49.60 -12.72 -7.40
N ASN A 368 -48.55 -12.62 -8.23
CA ASN A 368 -48.58 -12.87 -9.69
C ASN A 368 -49.52 -11.96 -10.48
N ILE A 369 -49.69 -10.73 -10.02
CA ILE A 369 -50.45 -9.70 -10.72
C ILE A 369 -49.51 -8.82 -11.54
N SER A 370 -49.97 -8.42 -12.73
CA SER A 370 -49.23 -7.50 -13.59
C SER A 370 -50.10 -6.34 -14.06
N ASN A 371 -49.46 -5.23 -14.42
CA ASN A 371 -50.15 -4.00 -14.83
C ASN A 371 -51.19 -3.55 -13.78
N ALA A 372 -50.81 -3.62 -12.51
CA ALA A 372 -51.63 -3.17 -11.40
C ALA A 372 -51.03 -1.92 -10.76
N THR A 373 -51.90 -0.97 -10.40
CA THR A 373 -51.50 0.26 -9.74
C THR A 373 -52.27 0.45 -8.44
N ALA A 374 -51.56 0.59 -7.32
CA ALA A 374 -52.13 0.91 -6.01
C ALA A 374 -51.55 2.25 -5.53
N ILE A 375 -52.40 3.26 -5.36
CA ILE A 375 -51.97 4.59 -4.91
C ILE A 375 -52.71 4.95 -3.63
N GLY A 376 -51.96 5.26 -2.57
CA GLY A 376 -52.46 5.58 -1.23
C GLY A 376 -51.95 4.60 -0.17
N SER A 377 -51.91 5.03 1.09
CA SER A 377 -51.54 4.14 2.18
C SER A 377 -52.53 2.99 2.28
N ARG A 378 -52.01 1.76 2.36
CA ARG A 378 -52.79 0.52 2.41
C ARG A 378 -53.67 0.27 1.18
N ALA A 379 -53.47 0.96 0.05
CA ALA A 379 -54.16 0.58 -1.18
C ALA A 379 -53.78 -0.84 -1.59
N GLN A 380 -54.75 -1.65 -2.02
CA GLN A 380 -54.54 -3.07 -2.37
C GLN A 380 -55.17 -3.36 -3.73
N VAL A 381 -54.39 -3.94 -4.64
CA VAL A 381 -54.89 -4.44 -5.93
C VAL A 381 -54.80 -5.96 -5.96
N THR A 382 -55.91 -6.60 -6.32
CA THR A 382 -56.07 -8.07 -6.26
C THR A 382 -56.25 -8.71 -7.64
N GLN A 383 -56.14 -7.95 -8.72
CA GLN A 383 -56.14 -8.49 -10.09
C GLN A 383 -55.29 -7.63 -11.05
N SER A 384 -54.91 -8.21 -12.18
CA SER A 384 -54.16 -7.51 -13.24
C SER A 384 -54.99 -6.42 -13.91
N HIS A 385 -54.30 -5.49 -14.59
CA HIS A 385 -54.91 -4.42 -15.38
C HIS A 385 -55.85 -3.51 -14.57
N SER A 386 -55.53 -3.26 -13.30
CA SER A 386 -56.42 -2.56 -12.38
C SER A 386 -55.71 -1.47 -11.59
N LEU A 387 -56.44 -0.38 -11.34
CA LEU A 387 -56.00 0.73 -10.50
C LEU A 387 -56.90 0.83 -9.26
N VAL A 388 -56.31 0.84 -8.07
CA VAL A 388 -57.00 1.10 -6.80
C VAL A 388 -56.43 2.35 -6.14
N LEU A 389 -57.33 3.26 -5.76
CA LEU A 389 -57.04 4.54 -5.12
C LEU A 389 -57.43 4.49 -3.64
N GLY A 390 -56.43 4.33 -2.78
CA GLY A 390 -56.53 4.42 -1.33
C GLY A 390 -56.93 3.13 -0.62
N GLY A 391 -57.02 3.23 0.71
CA GLY A 391 -57.44 2.15 1.59
C GLY A 391 -58.95 1.88 1.51
N ILE A 392 -59.35 0.67 1.94
CA ILE A 392 -60.74 0.20 1.97
C ILE A 392 -61.00 -0.35 3.37
N ALA A 393 -61.98 0.24 4.06
CA ALA A 393 -62.34 -0.15 5.42
C ALA A 393 -62.78 -1.62 5.48
N GLY A 394 -62.17 -2.38 6.40
CA GLY A 394 -62.47 -3.80 6.59
C GLY A 394 -61.81 -4.76 5.59
N VAL A 395 -61.06 -4.28 4.59
CA VAL A 395 -60.39 -5.12 3.58
C VAL A 395 -58.88 -5.18 3.82
N ASN A 396 -58.21 -4.01 3.81
CA ASN A 396 -56.75 -3.90 3.83
C ASN A 396 -56.21 -3.15 5.05
N GLY A 397 -57.04 -3.03 6.09
CA GLY A 397 -56.72 -2.25 7.29
C GLY A 397 -56.61 -0.74 7.05
N GLY A 398 -56.99 -0.26 5.87
CA GLY A 398 -57.11 1.15 5.53
C GLY A 398 -58.46 1.75 5.93
N ALA A 399 -58.53 3.07 5.95
CA ALA A 399 -59.80 3.77 5.97
C ALA A 399 -60.29 3.97 4.54
N ASP A 400 -61.61 3.99 4.38
CA ASP A 400 -62.28 4.28 3.13
C ASP A 400 -61.82 5.59 2.51
N THR A 401 -61.25 5.51 1.31
CA THR A 401 -60.72 6.69 0.61
C THR A 401 -61.75 7.28 -0.35
N ASN A 402 -61.84 8.62 -0.38
CA ASN A 402 -62.60 9.38 -1.36
C ASN A 402 -61.62 9.99 -2.38
N VAL A 403 -61.94 9.88 -3.67
CA VAL A 403 -61.16 10.42 -4.78
C VAL A 403 -61.76 11.74 -5.25
N GLY A 404 -60.98 12.81 -5.20
CA GLY A 404 -61.36 14.13 -5.69
C GLY A 404 -60.65 14.48 -6.99
N ILE A 405 -61.40 14.97 -7.99
CA ILE A 405 -60.86 15.56 -9.22
C ILE A 405 -61.35 17.02 -9.25
N GLY A 406 -60.42 17.98 -9.17
CA GLY A 406 -60.76 19.41 -9.06
C GLY A 406 -61.27 19.84 -7.67
N THR A 407 -61.13 18.98 -6.64
CA THR A 407 -61.52 19.27 -5.26
C THR A 407 -60.56 18.61 -4.27
N THR A 408 -60.23 19.30 -3.18
CA THR A 408 -59.38 18.79 -2.09
C THR A 408 -60.18 18.15 -0.96
N ALA A 409 -61.52 18.29 -0.97
CA ALA A 409 -62.43 17.75 0.04
C ALA A 409 -63.58 17.00 -0.63
N PRO A 410 -63.32 15.82 -1.22
CA PRO A 410 -64.34 15.03 -1.90
C PRO A 410 -65.44 14.57 -0.92
N LYS A 411 -66.70 14.81 -1.29
CA LYS A 411 -67.90 14.51 -0.47
C LYS A 411 -68.52 13.14 -0.77
N ALA A 412 -67.96 12.42 -1.73
CA ALA A 412 -68.36 11.09 -2.16
C ALA A 412 -67.11 10.30 -2.59
N LYS A 413 -67.26 8.99 -2.83
CA LYS A 413 -66.16 8.10 -3.24
C LYS A 413 -65.44 8.59 -4.49
N LEU A 414 -66.18 9.12 -5.46
CA LEU A 414 -65.64 9.89 -6.58
C LEU A 414 -66.36 11.24 -6.65
N HIS A 415 -65.62 12.33 -6.54
CA HIS A 415 -66.16 13.69 -6.65
C HIS A 415 -65.37 14.48 -7.71
N VAL A 416 -66.00 14.72 -8.85
CA VAL A 416 -65.50 15.63 -9.88
C VAL A 416 -66.13 17.00 -9.66
N ALA A 417 -65.32 18.02 -9.41
CA ALA A 417 -65.76 19.40 -9.24
C ALA A 417 -65.24 20.28 -10.38
N SER A 418 -66.04 21.24 -10.82
CA SER A 418 -65.65 22.23 -11.83
C SER A 418 -65.12 21.64 -13.14
N GLY A 419 -65.69 20.50 -13.57
CA GLY A 419 -65.29 19.78 -14.79
C GLY A 419 -66.43 18.90 -15.34
N LYS A 420 -66.20 18.30 -16.52
CA LYS A 420 -67.11 17.34 -17.16
C LYS A 420 -66.45 15.97 -17.22
N ILE A 421 -67.25 14.91 -17.16
CA ILE A 421 -66.80 13.55 -17.50
C ILE A 421 -67.12 13.34 -18.97
N TYR A 422 -66.11 12.97 -19.75
CA TYR A 422 -66.25 12.66 -21.17
C TYR A 422 -66.03 11.16 -21.37
N VAL A 423 -66.98 10.49 -22.01
CA VAL A 423 -66.93 9.06 -22.34
C VAL A 423 -66.99 8.96 -23.87
N GLU A 424 -65.96 8.36 -24.47
CA GLU A 424 -65.78 8.30 -25.93
C GLU A 424 -66.35 6.97 -26.50
N ALA A 425 -66.83 6.99 -27.75
CA ALA A 425 -67.48 5.89 -28.51
C ALA A 425 -68.98 5.62 -28.28
N ASN A 426 -69.66 5.21 -29.37
CA ASN A 426 -71.05 4.71 -29.34
C ASN A 426 -71.08 3.32 -28.69
N GLY A 427 -71.86 3.16 -27.61
CA GLY A 427 -71.97 1.91 -26.87
C GLY A 427 -71.00 1.77 -25.68
N GLN A 428 -70.42 2.88 -25.21
CA GLN A 428 -69.75 2.96 -23.91
C GLN A 428 -70.52 3.89 -22.98
N GLY A 429 -70.75 3.45 -21.74
CA GLY A 429 -71.57 4.17 -20.77
C GLY A 429 -71.15 3.96 -19.32
N VAL A 430 -72.04 4.33 -18.42
CA VAL A 430 -71.87 4.08 -16.98
C VAL A 430 -72.73 2.90 -16.57
N ILE A 431 -72.12 1.84 -16.03
CA ILE A 431 -72.86 0.71 -15.47
C ILE A 431 -73.27 1.04 -14.04
N LEU A 432 -74.57 0.94 -13.76
CA LEU A 432 -75.18 1.14 -12.46
C LEU A 432 -75.84 -0.16 -12.00
N LYS A 433 -75.50 -0.63 -10.80
CA LYS A 433 -76.12 -1.80 -10.18
C LYS A 433 -77.29 -1.37 -9.30
N ALA A 434 -78.47 -1.88 -9.59
CA ALA A 434 -79.66 -1.65 -8.77
C ALA A 434 -79.54 -2.40 -7.43
N PRO A 435 -80.25 -1.95 -6.37
CA PRO A 435 -80.26 -2.65 -5.08
C PRO A 435 -80.64 -4.13 -5.15
N GLY A 436 -81.49 -4.51 -6.12
CA GLY A 436 -81.87 -5.90 -6.40
C GLY A 436 -80.81 -6.74 -7.13
N GLY A 437 -79.65 -6.17 -7.45
CA GLY A 437 -78.51 -6.88 -8.02
C GLY A 437 -78.37 -6.82 -9.55
N ALA A 438 -79.39 -6.38 -10.28
CA ALA A 438 -79.32 -6.20 -11.74
C ALA A 438 -78.45 -4.99 -12.13
N CYS A 439 -77.69 -5.10 -13.22
CA CYS A 439 -76.87 -4.02 -13.75
C CYS A 439 -77.50 -3.40 -14.99
N PHE A 440 -77.34 -2.09 -15.14
CA PHE A 440 -77.86 -1.30 -16.25
C PHE A 440 -76.77 -0.37 -16.77
N GLU A 441 -76.61 -0.30 -18.08
CA GLU A 441 -75.68 0.64 -18.71
C GLU A 441 -76.43 1.91 -19.14
N LEU A 442 -75.93 3.07 -18.71
CA LEU A 442 -76.39 4.39 -19.13
C LEU A 442 -75.51 4.92 -20.26
N THR A 443 -76.10 5.08 -21.45
CA THR A 443 -75.42 5.61 -22.65
C THR A 443 -76.16 6.81 -23.24
N VAL A 444 -75.55 7.46 -24.24
CA VAL A 444 -76.20 8.49 -25.09
C VAL A 444 -76.33 7.94 -26.51
N THR A 445 -77.53 7.96 -27.06
CA THR A 445 -77.82 7.53 -28.44
C THR A 445 -77.33 8.56 -29.46
N ASN A 446 -77.23 8.17 -30.74
CA ASN A 446 -76.93 9.11 -31.85
C ASN A 446 -77.90 10.30 -31.95
N ALA A 447 -79.13 10.14 -31.45
CA ALA A 447 -80.13 11.22 -31.39
C ALA A 447 -79.95 12.16 -30.18
N GLY A 448 -78.92 11.93 -29.34
CA GLY A 448 -78.67 12.68 -28.12
C GLY A 448 -79.53 12.27 -26.93
N ALA A 449 -80.39 11.24 -27.06
CA ALA A 449 -81.22 10.76 -25.96
C ALA A 449 -80.46 9.79 -25.06
N LEU A 450 -80.71 9.86 -23.74
CA LEU A 450 -80.21 8.85 -22.79
C LEU A 450 -80.88 7.51 -23.05
N ALA A 451 -80.08 6.44 -23.05
CA ALA A 451 -80.57 5.07 -23.13
C ALA A 451 -80.08 4.29 -21.90
N ILE A 452 -80.97 3.46 -21.35
CA ILE A 452 -80.69 2.54 -20.25
C ILE A 452 -81.00 1.14 -20.73
N ALA A 453 -80.01 0.26 -20.72
CA ALA A 453 -80.17 -1.13 -21.13
C ALA A 453 -79.69 -2.07 -20.01
N PRO A 454 -80.40 -3.19 -19.74
CA PRO A 454 -79.90 -4.21 -18.83
C PRO A 454 -78.64 -4.85 -19.40
N VAL A 455 -77.64 -5.04 -18.54
CA VAL A 455 -76.35 -5.67 -18.89
C VAL A 455 -75.97 -6.68 -17.82
N SER A 456 -75.09 -7.63 -18.18
CA SER A 456 -74.43 -8.48 -17.18
C SER A 456 -73.58 -7.60 -16.26
N CYS A 457 -73.63 -7.86 -14.94
CA CYS A 457 -72.74 -7.16 -14.03
C CYS A 457 -71.28 -7.56 -14.31
N PRO A 458 -70.36 -6.58 -14.39
CA PRO A 458 -68.94 -6.83 -14.60
C PRO A 458 -68.27 -7.50 -13.39
#